data_AF-A0A3S1JK30-F1
#
_entry.id   AF-A0A3S1JK30-F1
#
_cell.length_a   1.000
_cell.length_b   1.000
_cell.length_c   1.000
_cell.angle_alpha   90.00
_cell.angle_beta   90.00
_cell.angle_gamma   90.00
#
_symmetry.space_group_name_H-M   'P 1'
#
loop_
_entity.id
_entity.type
_entity.pdbx_description
1 polymer ?
#
loop_
_entity_poly.entity_id
_entity_poly.type
_entity_poly.pdbx_seq_one_letter_code
_entity_poly.pdbx_strand_id
1 'polypeptide(L)'
;MTSKPVELPSDLASAYVALLAEREALQAERDVAVADAANWQAEAANAQAMLSDNEARIAHLELRIEKLKRELYGQRSERTARLIEQLELELEDLVTSATEDELAAQAAAAKTQTVRPFTRKRPVRKPWPDDIERELVVIDPPTACACCGGLRLAKIGEDVNKTLEEIPRRFKLIETVREKFTCRDCEKITQPPAPFHATPRGFIGPQ
;
A
#
# COMPACT_ATOMS: atom_id res chain seq x y z
N MET A 1 -7.46 87.58 6.49
CA MET A 1 -6.95 88.29 7.67
C MET A 1 -6.29 89.56 7.19
N THR A 2 -6.69 90.68 7.77
CA THR A 2 -6.41 92.06 7.35
C THR A 2 -4.91 92.36 7.32
N SER A 3 -4.38 92.66 6.14
CA SER A 3 -3.02 93.19 5.99
C SER A 3 -2.93 94.52 6.73
N LYS A 4 -2.03 94.61 7.72
CA LYS A 4 -1.68 95.87 8.40
C LYS A 4 -1.23 96.89 7.36
N PRO A 5 -1.56 98.18 7.52
CA PRO A 5 -1.03 99.22 6.65
C PRO A 5 0.49 99.22 6.80
N VAL A 6 1.21 99.03 5.70
CA VAL A 6 2.66 99.19 5.67
C VAL A 6 2.91 100.69 5.80
N GLU A 7 3.31 101.13 6.99
CA GLU A 7 3.83 102.48 7.19
C GLU A 7 5.14 102.57 6.40
N LEU A 8 5.05 103.13 5.18
CA LEU A 8 6.20 103.34 4.33
C LEU A 8 7.11 104.40 4.98
N PRO A 9 8.41 104.13 5.11
CA PRO A 9 9.32 105.08 5.73
C PRO A 9 9.32 106.41 4.98
N SER A 10 9.19 107.53 5.70
CA SER A 10 9.10 108.87 5.12
C SER A 10 10.44 109.43 4.61
N ASP A 11 11.54 108.67 4.77
CA ASP A 11 12.91 109.07 4.41
C ASP A 11 13.65 107.94 3.68
N LEU A 12 14.53 108.28 2.73
CA LEU A 12 15.17 107.30 1.84
C LEU A 12 16.12 106.35 2.58
N ALA A 13 16.78 106.85 3.63
CA ALA A 13 17.71 106.06 4.42
C ALA A 13 17.02 104.92 5.18
N SER A 14 15.84 105.15 5.74
CA SER A 14 15.07 104.14 6.48
C SER A 14 14.43 103.11 5.54
N ALA A 15 14.02 103.52 4.34
CA ALA A 15 13.55 102.59 3.29
C ALA A 15 14.67 101.63 2.83
N TYR A 16 15.90 102.12 2.67
CA TYR A 16 17.05 101.27 2.29
C TYR A 16 17.38 100.22 3.38
N VAL A 17 17.37 100.61 4.65
CA VAL A 17 17.60 99.70 5.78
C VAL A 17 16.50 98.62 5.88
N ALA A 18 15.23 99.00 5.67
CA ALA A 18 14.13 98.04 5.66
C ALA A 18 14.29 96.99 4.54
N LEU A 19 14.69 97.40 3.33
CA LEU A 19 14.94 96.49 2.21
C LEU A 19 16.13 95.54 2.45
N LEU A 20 17.18 96.00 3.14
CA LEU A 20 18.29 95.14 3.54
C LEU A 20 17.84 94.09 4.56
N ALA A 21 17.07 94.50 5.57
CA ALA A 21 16.53 93.57 6.58
C ALA A 21 15.58 92.53 5.95
N GLU A 22 14.70 92.93 5.02
CA GLU A 22 13.86 92.00 4.27
C GLU A 22 14.69 91.03 3.42
N ARG A 23 15.75 91.51 2.77
CA ARG A 23 16.64 90.65 1.98
C ARG A 23 17.40 89.64 2.84
N GLU A 24 17.88 90.06 4.02
CA GLU A 24 18.54 89.17 4.99
C GLU A 24 17.56 88.12 5.53
N ALA A 25 16.32 88.49 5.82
CA ALA A 25 15.28 87.55 6.24
C ALA A 25 14.97 86.52 5.15
N LEU A 26 14.81 86.96 3.89
CA LEU A 26 14.61 86.06 2.74
C LEU A 26 15.83 85.17 2.47
N GLN A 27 17.04 85.65 2.74
CA GLN A 27 18.25 84.84 2.64
C GLN A 27 18.27 83.77 3.72
N ALA A 28 17.96 84.11 4.98
CA ALA A 28 17.87 83.14 6.06
C ALA A 28 16.80 82.07 5.79
N GLU A 29 15.62 82.44 5.28
CA GLU A 29 14.58 81.48 4.89
C GLU A 29 15.04 80.53 3.78
N ARG A 30 15.77 81.07 2.77
CA ARG A 30 16.36 80.25 1.70
C ARG A 30 17.42 79.30 2.23
N ASP A 31 18.28 79.77 3.11
CA ASP A 31 19.37 78.96 3.68
C ASP A 31 18.80 77.80 4.51
N VAL A 32 17.73 78.04 5.28
CA VAL A 32 17.00 76.98 6.00
C VAL A 32 16.37 75.99 5.01
N ALA A 33 15.69 76.48 3.97
CA ALA A 33 15.08 75.60 2.97
C ALA A 33 16.11 74.74 2.21
N VAL A 34 17.30 75.30 1.93
CA VAL A 34 18.42 74.58 1.30
C VAL A 34 18.98 73.53 2.26
N ALA A 35 19.13 73.85 3.54
CA ALA A 35 19.59 72.91 4.56
C ALA A 35 18.60 71.74 4.73
N ASP A 36 17.30 72.02 4.77
CA ASP A 36 16.25 70.99 4.83
C ASP A 36 16.28 70.10 3.58
N ALA A 37 16.38 70.70 2.39
CA ALA A 37 16.50 69.94 1.14
C ALA A 37 17.74 69.03 1.12
N ALA A 38 18.87 69.50 1.65
CA ALA A 38 20.08 68.69 1.78
C ALA A 38 19.90 67.53 2.76
N ASN A 39 19.21 67.76 3.89
CA ASN A 39 18.88 66.72 4.86
C ASN A 39 17.98 65.65 4.24
N TRP A 40 16.91 66.05 3.54
CA TRP A 40 16.02 65.11 2.84
C TRP A 40 16.74 64.31 1.76
N GLN A 41 17.67 64.93 1.03
CA GLN A 41 18.50 64.23 0.04
C GLN A 41 19.43 63.20 0.71
N ALA A 42 20.04 63.54 1.84
CA ALA A 42 20.88 62.62 2.60
C ALA A 42 20.08 61.43 3.15
N GLU A 43 18.87 61.68 3.69
CA GLU A 43 17.97 60.63 4.15
C GLU A 43 17.52 59.71 2.99
N ALA A 44 17.17 60.28 1.85
CA ALA A 44 16.80 59.51 0.66
C ALA A 44 17.96 58.63 0.15
N ALA A 45 19.19 59.17 0.14
CA ALA A 45 20.38 58.41 -0.24
C ALA A 45 20.65 57.25 0.73
N ASN A 46 20.52 57.48 2.04
CA ASN A 46 20.67 56.44 3.06
C ASN A 46 19.59 55.36 2.92
N ALA A 47 18.34 55.75 2.66
CA ALA A 47 17.24 54.81 2.43
C ALA A 47 17.49 53.95 1.18
N GLN A 48 17.99 54.55 0.09
CA GLN A 48 18.36 53.82 -1.13
C GLN A 48 19.49 52.82 -0.88
N ALA A 49 20.52 53.19 -0.13
CA ALA A 49 21.61 52.28 0.22
C ALA A 49 21.11 51.08 1.06
N MET A 50 20.23 51.34 2.04
CA MET A 50 19.61 50.27 2.83
C MET A 50 18.74 49.34 1.98
N LEU A 51 18.03 49.87 0.98
CA LEU A 51 17.24 49.06 0.05
C LEU A 51 18.14 48.16 -0.79
N SER A 52 19.23 48.69 -1.37
CA SER A 52 20.16 47.88 -2.15
C SER A 52 20.83 46.78 -1.32
N ASP A 53 21.20 47.08 -0.07
CA ASP A 53 21.78 46.10 0.83
C ASP A 53 20.79 44.98 1.19
N ASN A 54 19.53 45.34 1.40
CA ASN A 54 18.45 44.37 1.65
C ASN A 54 18.17 43.51 0.42
N GLU A 55 18.13 44.09 -0.78
CA GLU A 55 17.97 43.35 -2.04
C GLU A 55 19.11 42.34 -2.26
N ALA A 56 20.36 42.77 -2.01
CA ALA A 56 21.52 41.87 -2.08
C ALA A 56 21.41 40.72 -1.07
N ARG A 57 20.91 41.00 0.14
CA ARG A 57 20.70 39.98 1.18
C ARG A 57 19.57 39.00 0.82
N ILE A 58 18.48 39.49 0.24
CA ILE A 58 17.37 38.67 -0.26
C ILE A 58 17.90 37.72 -1.35
N ALA A 59 18.59 38.25 -2.36
CA ALA A 59 19.16 37.46 -3.44
C ALA A 59 20.13 36.39 -2.91
N HIS A 60 20.95 36.73 -1.91
CA HIS A 60 21.85 35.77 -1.27
C HIS A 60 21.09 34.64 -0.55
N LEU A 61 20.05 34.98 0.22
CA LEU A 61 19.25 34.01 0.96
C LEU A 61 18.45 33.10 0.02
N GLU A 62 17.87 33.65 -1.04
CA GLU A 62 17.17 32.87 -2.08
C GLU A 62 18.11 31.86 -2.73
N LEU A 63 19.31 32.28 -3.13
CA LEU A 63 20.32 31.39 -3.70
C LEU A 63 20.74 30.29 -2.71
N ARG A 64 20.84 30.61 -1.41
CA ARG A 64 21.15 29.63 -0.36
C ARG A 64 20.02 28.61 -0.22
N ILE A 65 18.77 29.06 -0.24
CA ILE A 65 17.58 28.20 -0.18
C ILE A 65 17.54 27.26 -1.38
N GLU A 66 17.77 27.76 -2.60
CA GLU A 66 17.78 26.93 -3.80
C GLU A 66 18.90 25.88 -3.78
N LYS A 67 20.10 26.23 -3.28
CA LYS A 67 21.18 25.25 -3.05
C LYS A 67 20.75 24.15 -2.08
N LEU A 68 20.18 24.51 -0.93
CA LEU A 68 19.71 23.54 0.06
C LEU A 68 18.58 22.65 -0.48
N LYS A 69 17.64 23.21 -1.26
CA LYS A 69 16.60 22.44 -1.94
C LYS A 69 17.22 21.44 -2.92
N ARG A 70 18.22 21.85 -3.71
CA ARG A 70 18.91 20.94 -4.64
C ARG A 70 19.72 19.86 -3.91
N GLU A 71 20.31 20.15 -2.77
CA GLU A 71 20.97 19.13 -1.94
C GLU A 71 19.97 18.12 -1.34
N LEU A 72 18.85 18.59 -0.80
CA LEU A 72 17.82 17.74 -0.18
C LEU A 72 17.04 16.91 -1.19
N TYR A 73 16.62 17.53 -2.29
CA TYR A 73 15.70 16.94 -3.25
C TYR A 73 16.36 16.53 -4.56
N GLY A 74 17.49 17.13 -4.95
CA GLY A 74 18.11 16.87 -6.26
C GLY A 74 18.57 15.42 -6.42
N GLN A 75 19.27 14.86 -5.42
CA GLN A 75 19.66 13.44 -5.49
C GLN A 75 18.46 12.49 -5.46
N ARG A 76 17.40 12.86 -4.73
CA ARG A 76 16.16 12.05 -4.68
C ARG A 76 15.41 12.12 -5.99
N SER A 77 15.24 13.30 -6.58
CA SER A 77 14.54 13.47 -7.86
C SER A 77 15.26 12.79 -9.00
N GLU A 78 16.60 12.90 -9.07
CA GLU A 78 17.40 12.22 -10.10
C GLU A 78 17.34 10.69 -9.94
N ARG A 79 17.40 10.18 -8.69
CA ARG A 79 17.27 8.74 -8.43
C ARG A 79 15.88 8.21 -8.78
N THR A 80 14.82 8.93 -8.39
CA THR A 80 13.44 8.53 -8.70
C THR A 80 13.18 8.59 -10.20
N ALA A 81 13.67 9.62 -10.91
CA ALA A 81 13.54 9.71 -12.37
C ALA A 81 14.20 8.52 -13.08
N ARG A 82 15.44 8.17 -12.70
CA ARG A 82 16.13 6.99 -13.25
C ARG A 82 15.41 5.67 -12.95
N LEU A 83 14.83 5.54 -11.75
CA LEU A 83 14.05 4.36 -11.40
C LEU A 83 12.78 4.25 -12.24
N ILE A 84 12.11 5.37 -12.50
CA ILE A 84 10.92 5.42 -13.36
C ILE A 84 11.30 5.02 -14.79
N GLU A 85 12.36 5.61 -15.37
CA GLU A 85 12.84 5.25 -16.71
C GLU A 85 13.16 3.75 -16.82
N GLN A 86 13.78 3.16 -15.80
CA GLN A 86 14.06 1.72 -15.78
C GLN A 86 12.77 0.88 -15.70
N LEU A 87 11.81 1.27 -14.86
CA LEU A 87 10.52 0.58 -14.74
C LEU A 87 9.68 0.69 -16.02
N GLU A 88 9.74 1.82 -16.72
CA GLU A 88 9.09 2.03 -18.00
C GLU A 88 9.66 1.07 -19.06
N LEU A 89 10.98 0.93 -19.13
CA LEU A 89 11.63 -0.03 -20.02
C LEU A 89 11.24 -1.49 -19.70
N GLU A 90 11.26 -1.87 -18.42
CA GLU A 90 10.85 -3.22 -17.99
C GLU A 90 9.36 -3.49 -18.33
N LEU A 91 8.50 -2.49 -18.23
CA LEU A 91 7.09 -2.59 -18.65
C LEU A 91 6.95 -2.75 -20.17
N GLU A 92 7.73 -2.03 -20.96
CA GLU A 92 7.74 -2.17 -22.42
C GLU A 92 8.15 -3.59 -22.83
N ASP A 93 9.18 -4.17 -22.22
CA ASP A 93 9.63 -5.54 -22.45
C ASP A 93 8.56 -6.58 -22.06
N LEU A 94 7.84 -6.35 -20.95
CA LEU A 94 6.74 -7.23 -20.53
C LEU A 94 5.53 -7.14 -21.46
N VAL A 95 5.20 -5.93 -21.93
CA VAL A 95 4.10 -5.74 -22.89
C VAL A 95 4.44 -6.39 -24.22
N THR A 96 5.66 -6.21 -24.73
CA THR A 96 6.08 -6.83 -25.99
C THR A 96 6.06 -8.35 -25.89
N SER A 97 6.65 -8.95 -24.85
CA SER A 97 6.58 -10.40 -24.64
C SER A 97 5.15 -10.92 -24.52
N ALA A 98 4.27 -10.22 -23.79
CA ALA A 98 2.86 -10.60 -23.71
C ALA A 98 2.16 -10.57 -25.08
N THR A 99 2.45 -9.56 -25.91
CA THR A 99 1.89 -9.50 -27.27
C THR A 99 2.43 -10.60 -28.19
N GLU A 100 3.71 -10.95 -28.07
CA GLU A 100 4.30 -12.09 -28.76
C GLU A 100 3.66 -13.41 -28.36
N ASP A 101 3.43 -13.62 -27.04
CA ASP A 101 2.74 -14.80 -26.51
C ASP A 101 1.30 -14.89 -27.00
N GLU A 102 0.57 -13.77 -27.04
CA GLU A 102 -0.78 -13.71 -27.61
C GLU A 102 -0.81 -14.09 -29.09
N LEU A 103 0.14 -13.57 -29.89
CA LEU A 103 0.27 -13.91 -31.31
C LEU A 103 0.63 -15.39 -31.49
N ALA A 104 1.53 -15.93 -30.67
CA ALA A 104 1.89 -17.34 -30.69
C ALA A 104 0.69 -18.24 -30.31
N ALA A 105 -0.08 -17.86 -29.30
CA ALA A 105 -1.29 -18.55 -28.88
C ALA A 105 -2.37 -18.52 -29.98
N GLN A 106 -2.58 -17.39 -30.64
CA GLN A 106 -3.50 -17.27 -31.78
C GLN A 106 -3.06 -18.14 -32.96
N ALA A 107 -1.76 -18.15 -33.29
CA ALA A 107 -1.21 -19.00 -34.34
C ALA A 107 -1.34 -20.49 -34.03
N ALA A 108 -1.16 -20.89 -32.77
CA ALA A 108 -1.38 -22.26 -32.31
C ALA A 108 -2.87 -22.63 -32.38
N ALA A 109 -3.76 -21.76 -31.92
CA ALA A 109 -5.21 -21.96 -31.96
C ALA A 109 -5.73 -22.12 -33.40
N ALA A 110 -5.20 -21.34 -34.35
CA ALA A 110 -5.54 -21.46 -35.77
C ALA A 110 -5.11 -22.81 -36.39
N LYS A 111 -4.05 -23.44 -35.86
CA LYS A 111 -3.55 -24.76 -36.32
C LYS A 111 -4.25 -25.93 -35.63
N THR A 112 -4.88 -25.72 -34.48
CA THR A 112 -5.64 -26.77 -33.79
C THR A 112 -7.06 -26.85 -34.33
N GLN A 113 -7.45 -28.02 -34.86
CA GLN A 113 -8.86 -28.33 -35.10
C GLN A 113 -9.63 -28.28 -33.76
N THR A 114 -10.83 -27.73 -33.78
CA THR A 114 -11.74 -27.65 -32.63
C THR A 114 -12.22 -29.05 -32.23
N VAL A 115 -11.45 -29.73 -31.37
CA VAL A 115 -11.87 -30.99 -30.77
C VAL A 115 -12.86 -30.68 -29.64
N ARG A 116 -14.05 -31.29 -29.70
CA ARG A 116 -15.08 -31.12 -28.66
C ARG A 116 -14.51 -31.48 -27.27
N PRO A 117 -14.84 -30.70 -26.21
CA PRO A 117 -14.38 -31.02 -24.87
C PRO A 117 -14.92 -32.39 -24.45
N PHE A 118 -14.01 -33.35 -24.25
CA PHE A 118 -14.34 -34.65 -23.67
C PHE A 118 -14.10 -34.60 -22.16
N THR A 119 -15.16 -34.75 -21.38
CA THR A 119 -15.07 -34.92 -19.94
C THR A 119 -14.49 -36.31 -19.64
N ARG A 120 -13.24 -36.36 -19.18
CA ARG A 120 -12.64 -37.60 -18.65
C ARG A 120 -13.44 -38.03 -17.42
N LYS A 121 -14.25 -39.09 -17.57
CA LYS A 121 -14.89 -39.74 -16.44
C LYS A 121 -13.79 -40.35 -15.56
N ARG A 122 -13.71 -39.89 -14.30
CA ARG A 122 -12.83 -40.50 -13.30
C ARG A 122 -13.24 -41.96 -13.12
N PRO A 123 -12.32 -42.94 -13.18
CA PRO A 123 -12.66 -44.32 -12.93
C PRO A 123 -13.18 -44.46 -11.50
N VAL A 124 -14.46 -44.79 -11.36
CA VAL A 124 -15.09 -45.12 -10.08
C VAL A 124 -14.97 -46.63 -9.88
N ARG A 125 -14.63 -47.05 -8.67
CA ARG A 125 -14.63 -48.47 -8.31
C ARG A 125 -16.06 -49.01 -8.45
N LYS A 126 -16.26 -50.03 -9.28
CA LYS A 126 -17.57 -50.69 -9.38
C LYS A 126 -17.89 -51.37 -8.04
N PRO A 127 -19.14 -51.30 -7.55
CA PRO A 127 -19.55 -52.08 -6.39
C PRO A 127 -19.39 -53.58 -6.66
N TRP A 128 -19.21 -54.36 -5.59
CA TRP A 128 -19.12 -55.81 -5.70
C TRP A 128 -20.46 -56.41 -6.16
N PRO A 129 -20.44 -57.55 -6.87
CA PRO A 129 -21.66 -58.29 -7.19
C PRO A 129 -22.48 -58.63 -5.94
N ASP A 130 -23.80 -58.74 -6.11
CA ASP A 130 -24.69 -59.09 -4.99
C ASP A 130 -24.63 -60.58 -4.62
N ASP A 131 -24.15 -61.42 -5.54
CA ASP A 131 -24.08 -62.89 -5.38
C ASP A 131 -22.84 -63.38 -4.58
N ILE A 132 -22.00 -62.47 -4.07
CA ILE A 132 -20.83 -62.86 -3.25
C ILE A 132 -21.24 -63.16 -1.81
N GLU A 133 -20.66 -64.18 -1.19
CA GLU A 133 -20.88 -64.49 0.24
C GLU A 133 -20.44 -63.28 1.09
N ARG A 134 -21.39 -62.68 1.85
CA ARG A 134 -21.13 -61.56 2.75
C ARG A 134 -21.20 -61.98 4.20
N GLU A 135 -20.19 -61.63 4.98
CA GLU A 135 -20.17 -61.78 6.44
C GLU A 135 -20.04 -60.43 7.12
N LEU A 136 -20.92 -60.17 8.08
CA LEU A 136 -20.92 -58.95 8.86
C LEU A 136 -20.16 -59.19 10.16
N VAL A 137 -19.03 -58.50 10.33
CA VAL A 137 -18.25 -58.50 11.58
C VAL A 137 -18.47 -57.17 12.27
N VAL A 138 -19.29 -57.17 13.31
CA VAL A 138 -19.50 -55.99 14.16
C VAL A 138 -18.44 -56.02 15.25
N ILE A 139 -17.59 -54.99 15.30
CA ILE A 139 -16.63 -54.87 16.40
C ILE A 139 -17.36 -54.27 17.60
N ASP A 140 -17.40 -55.03 18.69
CA ASP A 140 -18.09 -54.63 19.90
C ASP A 140 -17.61 -53.27 20.42
N PRO A 141 -18.53 -52.48 20.99
CA PRO A 141 -18.19 -51.20 21.57
C PRO A 141 -17.29 -51.37 22.80
N PRO A 142 -16.40 -50.41 23.08
CA PRO A 142 -15.75 -50.36 24.38
C PRO A 142 -16.81 -50.17 25.47
N THR A 143 -16.74 -50.93 26.56
CA THR A 143 -17.68 -50.83 27.69
C THR A 143 -17.44 -49.60 28.56
N ALA A 144 -16.25 -48.98 28.46
CA ALA A 144 -15.87 -47.78 29.17
C ALA A 144 -15.07 -46.83 28.26
N CYS A 145 -15.16 -45.53 28.52
CA CYS A 145 -14.37 -44.55 27.80
C CYS A 145 -12.87 -44.74 28.08
N ALA A 146 -12.06 -44.91 27.03
CA ALA A 146 -10.60 -45.03 27.15
C ALA A 146 -9.90 -43.76 27.69
N CYS A 147 -10.60 -42.63 27.77
CA CYS A 147 -10.05 -41.36 28.25
C CYS A 147 -10.35 -41.08 29.73
N CYS A 148 -11.58 -41.34 30.19
CA CYS A 148 -12.04 -40.97 31.53
C CYS A 148 -12.66 -42.14 32.33
N GLY A 149 -12.79 -43.33 31.74
CA GLY A 149 -13.44 -44.48 32.38
C GLY A 149 -14.96 -44.39 32.49
N GLY A 150 -15.58 -43.32 31.98
CA GLY A 150 -17.04 -43.14 32.02
C GLY A 150 -17.80 -44.22 31.24
N LEU A 151 -18.92 -44.68 31.79
CA LEU A 151 -19.79 -45.71 31.19
C LEU A 151 -20.88 -45.12 30.28
N ARG A 152 -21.01 -43.78 30.24
CA ARG A 152 -22.05 -43.08 29.48
C ARG A 152 -21.62 -42.86 28.02
N LEU A 153 -21.58 -43.94 27.26
CA LEU A 153 -21.25 -43.94 25.83
C LEU A 153 -22.53 -43.88 24.98
N ALA A 154 -22.53 -43.05 23.93
CA ALA A 154 -23.61 -42.96 22.95
C ALA A 154 -23.09 -43.21 21.53
N LYS A 155 -23.75 -44.07 20.77
CA LYS A 155 -23.45 -44.32 19.35
C LYS A 155 -23.76 -43.07 18.53
N ILE A 156 -22.78 -42.58 17.75
CA ILE A 156 -22.94 -41.44 16.83
C ILE A 156 -23.11 -41.91 15.40
N GLY A 157 -22.38 -42.96 14.99
CA GLY A 157 -22.38 -43.43 13.62
C GLY A 157 -21.55 -44.69 13.48
N GLU A 158 -21.36 -45.15 12.25
CA GLU A 158 -20.63 -46.36 11.93
C GLU A 158 -19.82 -46.17 10.66
N ASP A 159 -18.60 -46.74 10.64
CA ASP A 159 -17.82 -46.89 9.42
C ASP A 159 -17.83 -48.37 9.00
N VAL A 160 -18.21 -48.63 7.76
CA VAL A 160 -18.22 -50.00 7.19
C VAL A 160 -17.03 -50.16 6.25
N ASN A 161 -16.09 -51.03 6.62
CA ASN A 161 -14.98 -51.42 5.75
C ASN A 161 -15.30 -52.74 5.06
N LYS A 162 -15.10 -52.80 3.74
CA LYS A 162 -15.32 -54.00 2.93
C LYS A 162 -13.98 -54.64 2.57
N THR A 163 -13.76 -55.85 3.09
CA THR A 163 -12.55 -56.63 2.89
C THR A 163 -12.88 -57.88 2.08
N LEU A 164 -12.12 -58.17 1.03
CA LEU A 164 -12.22 -59.39 0.27
C LEU A 164 -11.19 -60.39 0.82
N GLU A 165 -11.67 -61.54 1.27
CA GLU A 165 -10.85 -62.66 1.71
C GLU A 165 -10.96 -63.83 0.73
N GLU A 166 -9.82 -64.49 0.49
CA GLU A 166 -9.73 -65.67 -0.34
C GLU A 166 -9.80 -66.91 0.54
N ILE A 167 -10.78 -67.78 0.28
CA ILE A 167 -10.85 -69.13 0.84
C ILE A 167 -10.60 -70.07 -0.34
N PRO A 168 -9.92 -71.22 -0.21
CA PRO A 168 -9.65 -72.09 -1.35
C PRO A 168 -10.90 -72.33 -2.21
N ARG A 169 -10.83 -71.86 -3.48
CA ARG A 169 -11.90 -71.90 -4.51
C ARG A 169 -13.11 -70.97 -4.32
N ARG A 170 -13.12 -70.06 -3.35
CA ARG A 170 -14.22 -69.09 -3.15
C ARG A 170 -13.74 -67.76 -2.57
N PHE A 171 -14.44 -66.67 -2.88
CA PHE A 171 -14.18 -65.37 -2.27
C PHE A 171 -15.30 -65.00 -1.33
N LYS A 172 -14.94 -64.42 -0.19
CA LYS A 172 -15.87 -63.92 0.81
C LYS A 172 -15.64 -62.43 1.01
N LEU A 173 -16.73 -61.68 1.11
CA LEU A 173 -16.69 -60.27 1.46
C LEU A 173 -16.98 -60.12 2.95
N ILE A 174 -16.00 -59.64 3.72
CA ILE A 174 -16.15 -59.29 5.11
C ILE A 174 -16.46 -57.81 5.22
N GLU A 175 -17.66 -57.49 5.73
CA GLU A 175 -18.08 -56.15 6.06
C GLU A 175 -17.82 -55.91 7.55
N THR A 176 -16.71 -55.23 7.86
CA THR A 176 -16.35 -54.88 9.23
C THR A 176 -17.02 -53.56 9.61
N VAL A 177 -17.99 -53.63 10.53
CA VAL A 177 -18.70 -52.45 11.06
C VAL A 177 -17.95 -51.95 12.29
N ARG A 178 -17.50 -50.71 12.21
CA ARG A 178 -16.81 -49.99 13.29
C ARG A 178 -17.68 -48.85 13.77
N GLU A 179 -18.40 -49.12 14.84
CA GLU A 179 -19.25 -48.12 15.47
C GLU A 179 -18.42 -47.03 16.16
N LYS A 180 -18.86 -45.79 16.00
CA LYS A 180 -18.29 -44.58 16.60
C LYS A 180 -19.11 -44.20 17.82
N PHE A 181 -18.43 -44.01 18.94
CA PHE A 181 -19.05 -43.63 20.21
C PHE A 181 -18.55 -42.28 20.68
N THR A 182 -19.43 -41.50 21.31
CA THR A 182 -19.04 -40.35 22.13
C THR A 182 -19.27 -40.64 23.60
N CYS A 183 -18.31 -40.24 24.44
CA CYS A 183 -18.50 -40.20 25.88
C CYS A 183 -19.27 -38.94 26.27
N ARG A 184 -20.33 -39.06 27.05
CA ARG A 184 -21.10 -37.90 27.54
C ARG A 184 -20.42 -37.11 28.65
N ASP A 185 -19.40 -37.69 29.29
CA ASP A 185 -18.70 -37.06 30.42
C ASP A 185 -17.48 -36.24 29.96
N CYS A 186 -16.82 -36.62 28.87
CA CYS A 186 -15.64 -35.91 28.32
C CYS A 186 -15.77 -35.52 26.84
N GLU A 187 -16.92 -35.78 26.22
CA GLU A 187 -17.28 -35.47 24.83
C GLU A 187 -16.37 -36.08 23.75
N LYS A 188 -15.37 -36.87 24.14
CA LYS A 188 -14.39 -37.47 23.24
C LYS A 188 -15.00 -38.62 22.43
N ILE A 189 -14.65 -38.65 21.14
CA ILE A 189 -15.08 -39.71 20.22
C ILE A 189 -14.07 -40.87 20.26
N THR A 190 -14.57 -42.08 20.41
CA THR A 190 -13.80 -43.32 20.38
C THR A 190 -14.34 -44.22 19.27
N GLN A 191 -13.44 -44.85 18.54
CA GLN A 191 -13.75 -45.84 17.50
C GLN A 191 -12.75 -46.99 17.63
N PRO A 192 -13.18 -48.26 17.48
CA PRO A 192 -12.26 -49.40 17.40
C PRO A 192 -11.25 -49.18 16.27
N PRO A 193 -10.02 -49.71 16.31
CA PRO A 193 -9.03 -49.54 15.25
C PRO A 193 -9.49 -50.12 13.91
N ALA A 194 -8.94 -49.61 12.80
CA ALA A 194 -9.25 -50.12 11.47
C ALA A 194 -8.62 -51.50 11.24
N PRO A 195 -9.24 -52.38 10.45
CA PRO A 195 -8.58 -53.59 9.95
C PRO A 195 -7.30 -53.22 9.19
N PHE A 196 -6.28 -54.06 9.33
CA PHE A 196 -5.01 -53.86 8.64
C PHE A 196 -5.12 -54.27 7.17
N HIS A 197 -4.59 -53.45 6.26
CA HIS A 197 -4.45 -53.76 4.85
C HIS A 197 -3.02 -53.49 4.39
N ALA A 198 -2.43 -54.43 3.66
CA ALA A 198 -1.05 -54.30 3.16
C ALA A 198 -0.89 -53.16 2.13
N THR A 199 -1.93 -52.87 1.36
CA THR A 199 -1.95 -51.75 0.41
C THR A 199 -2.83 -50.60 0.91
N PRO A 200 -2.35 -49.34 0.84
CA PRO A 200 -3.15 -48.18 1.23
C PRO A 200 -4.39 -48.06 0.33
N ARG A 201 -5.58 -47.95 0.93
CA ARG A 201 -6.89 -48.01 0.25
C ARG A 201 -7.14 -49.31 -0.52
N GLY A 202 -6.40 -50.36 -0.21
CA GLY A 202 -6.67 -51.73 -0.64
C GLY A 202 -7.92 -52.27 0.03
N PHE A 203 -8.46 -53.34 -0.56
CA PHE A 203 -9.62 -54.07 -0.04
C PHE A 203 -9.28 -55.54 0.21
N ILE A 204 -8.05 -55.97 -0.08
CA ILE A 204 -7.61 -57.35 0.14
C ILE A 204 -7.25 -57.49 1.63
N GLY A 205 -7.78 -58.53 2.27
CA GLY A 205 -7.50 -58.83 3.68
C GLY A 205 -6.05 -59.28 3.91
N PRO A 206 -5.57 -59.25 5.17
CA PRO A 206 -4.37 -59.98 5.53
C PRO A 206 -4.65 -61.49 5.37
N GLN A 207 -3.75 -62.23 4.72
CA GLN A 207 -3.88 -63.66 4.42
C GLN A 207 -4.15 -64.53 5.65
#